data_AF-A0A7C6F100-F1
#
_entry.id   AF-A0A7C6F100-F1
#
_cell.length_a   1.000
_cell.length_b   1.000
_cell.length_c   1.000
_cell.angle_alpha   90.00
_cell.angle_beta   90.00
_cell.angle_gamma   90.00
#
_symmetry.space_group_name_H-M   'P 1'
#
loop_
_entity.id
_entity.type
_entity.pdbx_description
1 polymer ?
#
loop_
_entity_poly.entity_id
_entity_poly.type
_entity_poly.pdbx_seq_one_letter_code
_entity_poly.pdbx_strand_id
1 'polypeptide(L)'
;MPVARIVLTAGEPGGIGPELCLRIAQQPASFERVVVADRELLESRARQLGLPIELDHHQPGQPAQPQRAGELKILPVPLSVPAVAG
;
A
#
# COMPACT_ATOMS: atom_id res chain seq x y z
N MET A 1 7.00 17.83 16.19
CA MET A 1 5.60 17.52 15.83
C MET A 1 5.50 16.01 15.62
N PRO A 2 4.41 15.34 16.03
CA PRO A 2 4.25 13.92 15.77
C PRO A 2 4.15 13.67 14.25
N VAL A 3 4.67 12.53 13.80
CA VAL A 3 4.55 12.10 12.41
C VAL A 3 3.07 11.86 12.10
N ALA A 4 2.59 12.40 10.98
CA ALA A 4 1.23 12.18 10.54
C ALA A 4 1.07 10.78 9.94
N ARG A 5 -0.16 10.26 9.97
CA ARG A 5 -0.55 9.01 9.32
C ARG A 5 -1.67 9.31 8.33
N ILE A 6 -1.50 8.85 7.09
CA ILE A 6 -2.48 9.00 6.02
C ILE A 6 -2.94 7.61 5.59
N VAL A 7 -4.25 7.41 5.57
CA VAL A 7 -4.86 6.18 5.07
C VAL A 7 -5.25 6.38 3.61
N LEU A 8 -4.81 5.46 2.75
CA LEU A 8 -5.11 5.44 1.32
C LEU A 8 -6.00 4.24 1.01
N THR A 9 -7.16 4.45 0.41
CA THR A 9 -7.96 3.34 -0.13
C THR A 9 -7.50 3.05 -1.56
N ALA A 10 -7.19 1.80 -1.88
CA ALA A 10 -6.71 1.43 -3.22
C ALA A 10 -7.81 1.49 -4.30
N GLY A 11 -9.08 1.73 -3.91
CA GLY A 11 -10.21 1.83 -4.82
C GLY A 11 -10.61 0.48 -5.40
N GLU A 12 -11.02 0.48 -6.67
CA GLU A 12 -11.43 -0.73 -7.40
C GLU A 12 -10.24 -1.67 -7.66
N PRO A 13 -10.26 -2.93 -7.20
CA PRO A 13 -9.17 -3.89 -7.37
C PRO A 13 -8.77 -4.19 -8.83
N GLY A 14 -9.74 -4.15 -9.75
CA GLY A 14 -9.49 -4.32 -11.19
C GLY A 14 -9.05 -3.04 -11.92
N GLY A 15 -9.14 -1.88 -11.25
CA GLY A 15 -8.69 -0.60 -11.79
C GLY A 15 -7.21 -0.34 -11.53
N ILE A 16 -6.77 0.91 -11.76
CA ILE A 16 -5.36 1.32 -11.63
C ILE A 16 -4.94 1.77 -10.22
N GLY A 17 -5.88 1.82 -9.27
CA GLY A 17 -5.65 2.34 -7.92
C GLY A 17 -4.56 1.59 -7.14
N PRO A 18 -4.52 0.24 -7.16
CA PRO A 18 -3.42 -0.54 -6.59
C PRO A 18 -2.04 -0.14 -7.16
N GLU A 19 -1.93 0.04 -8.48
CA GLU A 19 -0.72 0.41 -9.19
C GLU A 19 -0.27 1.83 -8.82
N LEU A 20 -1.21 2.76 -8.69
CA LEU A 20 -0.93 4.12 -8.23
C LEU A 20 -0.39 4.12 -6.79
N CYS A 21 -0.98 3.32 -5.90
CA CYS A 21 -0.49 3.15 -4.53
C CYS A 21 0.96 2.64 -4.51
N LEU A 22 1.26 1.62 -5.31
CA LEU A 22 2.61 1.05 -5.45
C LEU A 22 3.62 2.04 -6.01
N ARG A 23 3.25 2.81 -7.05
CA ARG A 23 4.10 3.84 -7.65
C ARG A 23 4.40 4.97 -6.68
N ILE A 24 3.40 5.43 -5.94
CA ILE A 24 3.59 6.45 -4.91
C ILE A 24 4.50 5.92 -3.80
N ALA A 25 4.39 4.65 -3.41
CA ALA A 25 5.25 4.03 -2.40
C ALA A 25 6.75 4.03 -2.76
N GLN A 26 7.11 4.16 -4.05
CA GLN A 26 8.50 4.29 -4.49
C GLN A 26 9.16 5.62 -4.10
N GLN A 27 8.38 6.60 -3.68
CA GLN A 27 8.89 7.88 -3.17
C GLN A 27 8.87 7.84 -1.64
N PRO A 28 9.89 8.37 -0.94
CA PRO A 28 9.83 8.49 0.52
C PRO A 28 8.78 9.53 0.94
N ALA A 29 8.31 9.47 2.19
CA ALA A 29 7.40 10.47 2.75
C ALA A 29 7.74 10.79 4.20
N SER A 30 7.52 12.06 4.61
CA SER A 30 7.66 12.50 6.00
C SER A 30 6.52 12.04 6.93
N PHE A 31 5.60 11.24 6.39
CA PHE A 31 4.43 10.67 7.05
C PHE A 31 4.33 9.16 6.76
N GLU A 32 3.56 8.44 7.57
CA GLU A 32 3.26 7.02 7.35
C GLU A 32 2.07 6.90 6.39
N ARG A 33 2.23 6.17 5.27
CA ARG A 33 1.07 5.75 4.47
C ARG A 33 0.64 4.35 4.86
N VAL A 34 -0.64 4.23 5.14
CA VAL A 34 -1.32 2.96 5.35
C VAL A 34 -2.28 2.74 4.19
N VAL A 35 -2.05 1.71 3.37
CA VAL A 35 -2.98 1.34 2.30
C VAL A 35 -4.02 0.36 2.83
N VAL A 36 -5.27 0.59 2.47
CA VAL A 36 -6.38 -0.35 2.69
C VAL A 36 -6.60 -1.11 1.38
N ALA A 37 -6.18 -2.37 1.36
CA ALA A 37 -6.21 -3.22 0.19
C ALA A 37 -5.98 -4.69 0.57
N ASP A 38 -6.20 -5.57 -0.40
CA ASP A 38 -5.70 -6.94 -0.33
C ASP A 38 -4.17 -6.96 -0.53
N ARG A 39 -3.47 -7.72 0.32
CA ARG A 39 -2.01 -7.84 0.29
C ARG A 39 -1.53 -8.57 -0.96
N GLU A 40 -2.15 -9.69 -1.29
CA GLU A 40 -1.77 -10.52 -2.43
C GLU A 40 -2.00 -9.79 -3.75
N LEU A 41 -3.07 -8.97 -3.82
CA LEU A 41 -3.30 -8.07 -4.95
C LEU A 41 -2.11 -7.14 -5.16
N LEU A 42 -1.68 -6.42 -4.11
CA LEU A 42 -0.55 -5.49 -4.20
C LEU A 42 0.77 -6.19 -4.55
N GLU A 43 1.05 -7.35 -3.95
CA GLU A 43 2.25 -8.14 -4.27
C GLU A 43 2.21 -8.66 -5.71
N SER A 44 1.04 -9.06 -6.21
CA SER A 44 0.84 -9.46 -7.61
C SER A 44 1.09 -8.29 -8.57
N ARG A 45 0.49 -7.12 -8.31
CA ARG A 45 0.68 -5.92 -9.12
C ARG A 45 2.12 -5.41 -9.10
N ALA A 46 2.77 -5.43 -7.95
CA ALA A 46 4.17 -5.02 -7.82
C ALA A 46 5.09 -5.89 -8.68
N ARG A 47 4.88 -7.22 -8.66
CA ARG A 47 5.59 -8.16 -9.53
C ARG A 47 5.35 -7.90 -11.01
N GLN A 48 4.08 -7.69 -11.41
CA GLN A 48 3.72 -7.39 -12.81
C GLN A 48 4.38 -6.10 -13.31
N LEU A 49 4.52 -5.09 -12.45
CA LEU A 49 5.11 -3.81 -12.78
C LEU A 49 6.64 -3.75 -12.60
N GLY A 50 7.26 -4.78 -12.03
CA GLY A 50 8.67 -4.77 -11.68
C GLY A 50 9.03 -3.75 -10.59
N LEU A 51 8.09 -3.41 -9.71
CA LEU A 51 8.31 -2.47 -8.60
C LEU A 51 8.73 -3.23 -7.34
N PRO A 52 9.90 -2.91 -6.74
CA PRO A 52 10.24 -3.45 -5.43
C PRO A 52 9.29 -2.87 -4.38
N ILE A 53 8.77 -3.73 -3.51
CA ILE A 53 7.90 -3.29 -2.42
C ILE A 53 8.06 -4.17 -1.18
N GLU A 54 8.16 -3.54 -0.02
CA GLU A 54 8.06 -4.16 1.30
C GLU A 54 6.69 -3.80 1.90
N LEU A 55 5.86 -4.82 2.10
CA LEU A 55 4.53 -4.66 2.69
C LEU A 55 4.53 -5.14 4.15
N ASP A 56 4.26 -4.20 5.05
CA ASP A 56 4.24 -4.41 6.49
C ASP A 56 2.85 -4.16 7.06
N HIS A 57 2.41 -4.98 8.00
CA HIS A 57 1.12 -4.74 8.65
C HIS A 57 1.12 -3.42 9.45
N HIS A 58 0.07 -2.63 9.27
CA HIS A 58 -0.23 -1.53 10.18
C HIS A 58 -0.58 -2.10 11.56
N GLN A 59 0.09 -1.59 12.60
CA GLN A 59 -0.14 -1.97 13.98
C GLN A 59 -0.80 -0.81 14.74
N PRO A 60 -2.10 -0.93 15.09
CA PRO A 60 -2.76 0.06 15.93
C PRO A 60 -2.01 0.23 17.26
N GLY A 61 -1.88 1.48 17.72
CA GLY A 61 -1.17 1.81 18.96
C GLY A 61 0.34 2.04 18.80
N GLN A 62 0.93 1.69 17.66
CA GLN A 62 2.32 2.07 17.36
C GLN A 62 2.41 3.52 16.84
N PRO A 63 3.43 4.28 17.26
CA PRO A 63 3.65 5.63 16.75
C PRO A 63 3.90 5.59 15.23
N ALA A 64 3.36 6.56 14.51
CA ALA A 64 3.62 6.69 13.08
C ALA A 64 5.09 6.97 12.80
N GLN A 65 5.60 6.38 11.73
CA GLN A 65 6.98 6.60 11.28
C GLN A 65 7.01 7.14 9.85
N PRO A 66 8.00 7.98 9.48
CA PRO A 66 8.19 8.38 8.09
C PRO A 66 8.42 7.15 7.23
N GLN A 67 7.81 7.12 6.05
CA GLN A 67 7.90 5.99 5.15
C GLN A 67 9.13 6.08 4.26
N ARG A 68 9.90 4.99 4.15
CA ARG A 68 11.00 4.89 3.19
C ARG A 68 10.48 4.56 1.79
N ALA A 69 11.26 4.90 0.77
CA ALA A 69 10.96 4.50 -0.60
C ALA A 69 10.91 2.97 -0.71
N GLY A 70 9.88 2.45 -1.38
CA GLY A 70 9.68 1.01 -1.56
C GLY A 70 9.03 0.32 -0.36
N GLU A 71 8.58 1.04 0.67
CA GLU A 71 7.80 0.46 1.78
C GLU A 71 6.35 0.88 1.70
N LEU A 72 5.43 0.11 2.29
CA LEU A 72 4.05 0.54 2.51
C LEU A 72 3.44 -0.21 3.69
N LYS A 73 2.81 0.51 4.64
CA LYS A 73 2.01 -0.15 5.66
C LYS A 73 0.68 -0.59 5.07
N ILE A 74 0.19 -1.77 5.44
CA ILE A 74 -1.08 -2.32 4.95
C ILE A 74 -2.06 -2.54 6.11
N LEU A 75 -3.28 -2.06 5.92
CA LEU A 75 -4.48 -2.50 6.63
C LEU A 75 -5.21 -3.49 5.71
N PRO A 76 -5.08 -4.81 5.94
CA PRO A 76 -5.51 -5.81 4.97
C PRO A 76 -7.04 -5.87 4.89
N VAL A 77 -7.55 -5.87 3.66
CA VAL A 77 -8.94 -6.20 3.31
C VAL A 77 -8.92 -7.21 2.17
N PRO A 78 -9.10 -8.51 2.46
CA PRO A 78 -8.96 -9.55 1.45
C PRO A 78 -10.06 -9.46 0.38
N LEU A 79 -9.72 -9.80 -0.86
CA LEU A 79 -10.70 -9.90 -1.93
C LEU A 79 -11.57 -11.16 -1.79
N SER A 80 -12.87 -11.02 -2.05
CA SER A 80 -13.79 -12.17 -2.10
C SER A 80 -13.61 -13.02 -3.37
N VAL A 81 -13.07 -12.42 -4.44
CA VAL A 81 -12.79 -13.07 -5.72
C VAL A 81 -11.48 -12.53 -6.31
N PRO A 82 -10.74 -13.30 -7.11
CA PRO A 82 -9.52 -12.80 -7.77
C PRO A 82 -9.82 -11.58 -8.66
N ALA A 83 -9.02 -10.52 -8.53
CA ALA A 83 -9.10 -9.36 -9.42
C ALA A 83 -8.25 -9.58 -10.68
N VAL A 84 -8.79 -9.14 -11.83
CA VAL A 84 -8.09 -9.11 -13.12
C VAL A 84 -7.83 -7.64 -13.46
N ALA A 85 -6.65 -7.30 -13.99
CA ALA A 85 -6.42 -5.94 -14.51
C ALA A 85 -7.36 -5.66 -15.67
N GLY A 86 -8.04 -4.51 -15.61
CA GLY A 86 -8.73 -3.93 -16.76
C GLY A 86 -7.80 -3.27 -17.76
#